data_AF-A0A367QZ99-F1
#
_entry.id   AF-A0A367QZ99-F1
#
_cell.length_a   1.000
_cell.length_b   1.000
_cell.length_c   1.000
_cell.angle_alpha   90.00
_cell.angle_beta   90.00
_cell.angle_gamma   90.00
#
_symmetry.space_group_name_H-M   'P 1'
#
loop_
_entity.id
_entity.type
_entity.pdbx_description
1 polymer ?
#
loop_
_entity_poly.entity_id
_entity_poly.type
_entity_poly.pdbx_seq_one_letter_code
_entity_poly.pdbx_strand_id
1 'polypeptide(L)'
;MSVDISDVAYIKWNDEKSLIVVEAMKKTGNKKNGMVARDLAKALQDKGISCSYQNLYKLLTGKYSVVSLEIAQGICEVLSIPVPEIIKIHTFLLTGVD
;
A
#
# COMPACT_ATOMS: atom_id res chain seq x y z
N MET A 1 -15.39 -11.14 19.23
CA MET A 1 -14.34 -11.57 18.28
C MET A 1 -13.55 -10.32 17.89
N SER A 2 -12.39 -10.11 18.49
CA SER A 2 -11.44 -9.10 18.02
C SER A 2 -10.78 -9.67 16.77
N VAL A 3 -10.86 -8.96 15.65
CA VAL A 3 -10.00 -9.26 14.50
C VAL A 3 -8.61 -8.76 14.87
N ASP A 4 -7.67 -9.66 15.05
CA ASP A 4 -6.26 -9.28 15.15
C ASP A 4 -5.84 -8.78 13.75
N ILE A 5 -5.11 -7.67 13.69
CA ILE A 5 -4.69 -7.12 12.39
C ILE A 5 -3.74 -8.08 11.66
N SER A 6 -3.12 -9.02 12.39
CA SER A 6 -2.36 -10.14 11.83
C SER A 6 -3.22 -11.13 11.02
N ASP A 7 -4.54 -11.14 11.20
CA ASP A 7 -5.47 -11.96 10.40
C ASP A 7 -5.88 -11.27 9.08
N VAL A 8 -5.54 -9.99 8.89
CA VAL A 8 -5.90 -9.23 7.68
C VAL A 8 -4.86 -9.47 6.59
N ALA A 9 -5.12 -10.47 5.74
CA ALA A 9 -4.23 -10.80 4.63
C ALA A 9 -4.29 -9.81 3.45
N TYR A 10 -5.46 -9.20 3.20
CA TYR A 10 -5.70 -8.35 2.01
C TYR A 10 -6.52 -7.11 2.34
N ILE A 11 -6.24 -6.02 1.63
CA ILE A 11 -6.98 -4.77 1.71
C ILE A 11 -7.63 -4.42 0.38
N LYS A 12 -8.76 -3.71 0.43
CA LYS A 12 -9.43 -3.17 -0.76
C LYS A 12 -8.62 -2.02 -1.34
N TRP A 13 -8.26 -2.15 -2.61
CA TRP A 13 -7.56 -1.15 -3.39
C TRP A 13 -8.53 -0.41 -4.33
N ASN A 14 -8.43 0.91 -4.39
CA ASN A 14 -9.26 1.77 -5.23
C ASN A 14 -8.41 2.87 -5.89
N ASP A 15 -9.00 3.56 -6.86
CA ASP A 15 -8.31 4.58 -7.65
C ASP A 15 -7.74 5.72 -6.79
N GLU A 16 -8.42 6.09 -5.71
CA GLU A 16 -7.93 7.07 -4.74
C GLU A 16 -6.57 6.66 -4.14
N LYS A 17 -6.42 5.40 -3.70
CA LYS A 17 -5.14 4.88 -3.21
C LYS A 17 -4.07 4.85 -4.30
N SER A 18 -4.45 4.44 -5.52
CA SER A 18 -3.53 4.49 -6.66
C SER A 18 -3.03 5.91 -6.92
N LEU A 19 -3.90 6.92 -6.83
CA LEU A 19 -3.54 8.32 -7.01
C LEU A 19 -2.58 8.80 -5.91
N ILE A 20 -2.85 8.49 -4.65
CA ILE A 20 -1.95 8.83 -3.53
C ILE A 20 -0.56 8.25 -3.77
N VAL A 21 -0.48 6.98 -4.14
CA VAL A 21 0.80 6.30 -4.41
C VAL A 21 1.51 6.91 -5.61
N VAL A 22 0.81 7.19 -6.71
CA VAL A 22 1.40 7.80 -7.91
C VAL A 22 1.93 9.21 -7.61
N GLU A 23 1.20 10.02 -6.84
CA GLU A 23 1.65 11.35 -6.44
C GLU A 23 2.87 11.28 -5.50
N ALA A 24 2.90 10.32 -4.58
CA ALA A 24 4.08 10.08 -3.74
C ALA A 24 5.28 9.63 -4.57
N MET A 25 5.09 8.72 -5.55
CA MET A 25 6.15 8.29 -6.47
C MET A 25 6.73 9.45 -7.29
N LYS A 26 5.92 10.45 -7.68
CA LYS A 26 6.43 11.65 -8.37
C LYS A 26 7.33 12.50 -7.47
N LYS A 27 7.02 12.57 -6.18
CA LYS A 27 7.79 13.33 -5.17
C LYS A 27 9.05 12.59 -4.74
N THR A 28 8.99 11.26 -4.72
CA THR A 28 10.08 10.39 -4.31
C THR A 28 10.91 10.00 -5.53
N GLY A 29 12.06 10.64 -5.75
CA GLY A 29 12.98 10.25 -6.82
C GLY A 29 14.09 11.26 -7.06
N ASN A 30 15.29 10.75 -7.33
CA ASN A 30 16.45 11.58 -7.68
C ASN A 30 16.46 12.05 -9.15
N LYS A 31 15.43 11.69 -9.93
CA LYS A 31 15.34 12.01 -11.36
C LYS A 31 14.21 13.00 -11.60
N LYS A 32 14.34 13.78 -12.68
CA LYS A 32 13.36 14.77 -13.18
C LYS A 32 11.92 14.23 -13.37
N ASN A 33 11.74 12.90 -13.32
CA ASN A 33 10.49 12.20 -13.60
C ASN A 33 9.93 11.37 -12.41
N GLY A 34 10.53 11.45 -11.21
CA GLY A 34 10.11 10.65 -10.04
C GLY A 34 10.47 9.16 -10.12
N MET A 35 9.95 8.36 -9.19
CA MET A 35 10.06 6.90 -9.13
C MET A 35 9.07 6.25 -10.09
N VAL A 36 9.47 5.20 -10.82
CA VAL A 36 8.57 4.39 -11.66
C VAL A 36 8.21 3.06 -10.99
N ALA A 37 7.19 2.35 -11.49
CA ALA A 37 6.73 1.08 -10.90
C ALA A 37 7.83 0.02 -10.77
N ARG A 38 8.83 0.03 -11.67
CA ARG A 38 10.01 -0.85 -11.60
C ARG A 38 10.92 -0.51 -10.42
N ASP A 39 11.12 0.78 -10.15
CA ASP A 39 11.93 1.24 -9.03
C ASP A 39 11.24 0.90 -7.70
N LEU A 40 9.91 1.09 -7.63
CA LEU A 40 9.11 0.68 -6.47
C LEU A 40 9.16 -0.83 -6.24
N ALA A 41 9.03 -1.64 -7.30
CA ALA A 41 9.16 -3.09 -7.21
C ALA A 41 10.51 -3.50 -6.63
N LYS A 42 11.58 -2.86 -7.10
CA LYS A 42 12.93 -3.09 -6.60
C LYS A 42 13.07 -2.70 -5.13
N ALA A 43 12.57 -1.52 -4.73
CA ALA A 43 12.63 -1.06 -3.36
C ALA A 43 11.83 -1.97 -2.39
N LEU A 44 10.70 -2.51 -2.83
CA LEU A 44 9.96 -3.53 -2.09
C LEU A 44 10.76 -4.84 -1.95
N GLN A 45 11.39 -5.28 -3.03
CA GLN A 45 12.24 -6.47 -3.02
C GLN A 45 13.46 -6.32 -2.11
N ASP A 46 14.09 -5.14 -2.08
CA ASP A 46 15.20 -4.82 -1.18
C ASP A 46 14.78 -4.87 0.31
N LYS A 47 13.47 -4.75 0.58
CA LYS A 47 12.84 -4.93 1.89
C LYS A 47 12.33 -6.36 2.15
N GLY A 48 12.57 -7.29 1.23
CA GLY A 48 12.09 -8.68 1.32
C GLY A 48 10.64 -8.90 0.89
N ILE A 49 9.97 -7.88 0.35
CA ILE A 49 8.57 -7.97 -0.09
C ILE A 49 8.54 -8.32 -1.58
N SER A 50 8.04 -9.52 -1.91
CA SER A 50 7.99 -10.00 -3.29
C SER A 50 6.80 -9.40 -4.05
N CYS A 51 7.07 -8.44 -4.93
CA CYS A 51 6.07 -7.91 -5.85
C CYS A 51 6.67 -7.59 -7.22
N SER A 52 6.14 -8.21 -8.28
CA SER A 52 6.61 -7.93 -9.63
C SER A 52 6.18 -6.54 -10.10
N TYR A 53 7.00 -5.90 -10.94
CA TYR A 53 6.64 -4.59 -11.50
C TYR A 53 5.36 -4.64 -12.34
N GLN A 54 5.05 -5.79 -12.98
CA GLN A 54 3.81 -5.97 -13.73
C GLN A 54 2.60 -5.98 -12.81
N ASN A 55 2.71 -6.60 -11.63
CA ASN A 55 1.63 -6.61 -10.65
C ASN A 55 1.42 -5.24 -10.03
N LEU A 56 2.50 -4.50 -9.71
CA LEU A 56 2.42 -3.12 -9.27
C LEU A 56 1.81 -2.22 -10.33
N TYR A 57 2.22 -2.36 -11.59
CA TYR A 57 1.62 -1.58 -12.68
C TYR A 57 0.12 -1.84 -12.81
N LYS A 58 -0.32 -3.11 -12.74
CA LYS A 58 -1.76 -3.46 -12.75
C LYS A 58 -2.50 -2.89 -11.55
N LEU A 59 -1.90 -2.92 -10.36
CA LEU A 59 -2.46 -2.33 -9.15
C LEU A 59 -2.66 -0.81 -9.32
N LEU A 60 -1.61 -0.10 -9.73
CA LEU A 60 -1.61 1.36 -9.90
C LEU A 60 -2.51 1.84 -11.05
N THR A 61 -2.76 0.99 -12.05
CA THR A 61 -3.70 1.27 -13.15
C THR A 61 -5.12 0.80 -12.89
N GLY A 62 -5.44 0.39 -11.66
CA GLY A 62 -6.80 0.01 -11.24
C GLY A 62 -7.27 -1.36 -11.73
N LYS A 63 -6.38 -2.17 -12.32
CA LYS A 63 -6.72 -3.55 -12.77
C LYS A 63 -6.88 -4.54 -11.62
N TYR A 64 -6.33 -4.22 -10.44
CA TYR A 64 -6.52 -4.99 -9.22
C TYR A 64 -7.27 -4.16 -8.18
N SER A 65 -8.29 -4.77 -7.58
CA SER A 65 -9.15 -4.17 -6.55
C SER A 65 -8.79 -4.63 -5.13
N VAL A 66 -7.79 -5.50 -5.01
CA VAL A 66 -7.26 -6.02 -3.74
C VAL A 66 -5.74 -6.14 -3.81
N VAL A 67 -5.08 -5.94 -2.68
CA VAL A 67 -3.64 -6.12 -2.50
C VAL A 67 -3.36 -6.69 -1.13
N SER A 68 -2.26 -7.42 -0.95
CA SER A 68 -1.89 -7.89 0.38
C SER A 68 -1.57 -6.72 1.31
N LEU A 69 -1.84 -6.89 2.61
CA LEU A 69 -1.49 -5.90 3.62
C LEU A 69 0.02 -5.61 3.61
N GLU A 70 0.84 -6.65 3.47
CA GLU A 70 2.30 -6.57 3.38
C GLU A 70 2.76 -5.64 2.25
N ILE A 71 2.22 -5.82 1.03
CA ILE A 71 2.58 -4.95 -0.11
C ILE A 71 2.13 -3.51 0.15
N ALA A 72 0.92 -3.30 0.69
CA ALA A 72 0.41 -1.97 0.99
C ALA A 72 1.26 -1.24 2.03
N GLN A 73 1.66 -1.93 3.10
CA GLN A 73 2.58 -1.40 4.13
C GLN A 73 3.95 -1.11 3.53
N GLY A 74 4.51 -2.03 2.74
CA GLY A 74 5.77 -1.82 2.04
C GLY A 74 5.77 -0.58 1.15
N ILE A 75 4.68 -0.34 0.41
CA ILE A 75 4.51 0.87 -0.41
C ILE A 75 4.52 2.11 0.48
N CYS A 76 3.80 2.08 1.59
CA CYS A 76 3.77 3.21 2.54
C CYS A 76 5.16 3.52 3.08
N GLU A 77 5.92 2.51 3.47
CA GLU A 77 7.28 2.69 3.97
C GLU A 77 8.24 3.23 2.90
N VAL A 78 8.25 2.63 1.71
CA VAL A 78 9.16 3.05 0.62
C VAL A 78 8.90 4.49 0.20
N LEU A 79 7.64 4.91 0.19
CA LEU A 79 7.23 6.23 -0.27
C LEU A 79 7.01 7.23 0.86
N SER A 80 7.26 6.82 2.12
CA SER A 80 6.99 7.64 3.32
C SER A 80 5.55 8.18 3.37
N ILE A 81 4.58 7.38 2.93
CA ILE A 81 3.14 7.70 3.02
C ILE A 81 2.65 7.28 4.40
N PRO A 82 1.93 8.16 5.15
CA PRO A 82 1.29 7.76 6.39
C PRO A 82 0.29 6.63 6.15
N VAL A 83 0.44 5.52 6.87
CA VAL A 83 -0.43 4.33 6.73
C VAL A 83 -1.93 4.68 6.75
N PRO A 84 -2.44 5.59 7.61
CA PRO A 84 -3.86 5.97 7.61
C PRO A 84 -4.40 6.55 6.30
N GLU A 85 -3.54 7.07 5.42
CA GLU A 85 -3.95 7.57 4.10
C GLU A 85 -4.30 6.44 3.12
N ILE A 86 -3.69 5.26 3.30
CA ILE A 86 -3.94 4.07 2.47
C ILE A 86 -4.87 3.09 3.18
N ILE A 87 -4.73 2.93 4.50
CA ILE A 87 -5.40 1.91 5.30
C ILE A 87 -6.14 2.59 6.46
N LYS A 88 -7.46 2.65 6.35
CA LYS A 88 -8.32 3.14 7.44
C LYS A 88 -8.56 2.02 8.44
N ILE A 89 -7.94 2.12 9.62
CA ILE A 89 -8.17 1.19 10.73
C ILE A 89 -9.32 1.76 11.57
N HIS A 90 -10.45 1.06 11.57
CA HIS A 90 -11.58 1.38 12.44
C HIS A 90 -11.46 0.55 13.72
N THR A 91 -11.17 1.21 14.83
CA THR A 91 -11.19 0.55 16.16
C THR A 91 -12.60 0.65 16.71
N PHE A 92 -13.23 -0.50 16.93
CA PHE A 92 -14.47 -0.55 17.68
C PHE A 92 -14.13 -0.78 19.15
N LEU A 93 -14.36 0.23 19.98
CA LEU A 93 -14.39 0.04 21.43
C LEU A 93 -15.69 -0.71 21.74
N LEU A 94 -15.57 -1.96 22.17
CA LEU A 94 -16.69 -2.69 22.77
C LEU A 94 -17.06 -1.99 24.08
N THR A 95 -18.00 -1.06 24.02
CA THR A 95 -18.62 -0.48 25.21
C THR A 95 -19.55 -1.51 25.83
N GLY A 96 -19.20 -2.00 27.03
CA GLY A 96 -20.11 -2.56 28.01
C GLY A 96 -20.82 -3.87 27.64
N VAL A 97 -20.30 -4.98 28.15
CA VAL A 97 -21.17 -6.06 28.63
C VAL A 97 -21.64 -5.57 30.01
N ASP A 98 -22.92 -5.21 30.13
CA ASP A 98 -23.61 -5.24 31.42
C ASP A 98 -23.96 -6.69 31.78
#